data_AF-A0A846MYK5-F1
#
_entry.id   AF-A0A846MYK5-F1
#
_cell.length_a   1.000
_cell.length_b   1.000
_cell.length_c   1.000
_cell.angle_alpha   90.00
_cell.angle_beta   90.00
_cell.angle_gamma   90.00
#
_symmetry.space_group_name_H-M   'P 1'
#
loop_
_entity.id
_entity.type
_entity.pdbx_description
1 polymer ?
#
loop_
_entity_poly.entity_id
_entity_poly.type
_entity_poly.pdbx_seq_one_letter_code
_entity_poly.pdbx_strand_id
1 'polypeptide(L)'
;MKYFRLLPAVMVVSLALLGLKGEGLVRSAWAEGQKPAGSDQLAKDTAPLASDPAAENPDSESAAEVDVVNAMTKRRHALDNREADIDMRDQVLKAAEARVDAKIATLKQMQDQMATLLSQRDAEQQKQVASLVKTYSAMKPKDAARIFNNLPDGVLVPVAQQMKSDILAPILAAMTADNAQRLTEKLASRLKLPETAQAVTPAPAPLPQGLPAGAPGAAPAGPQQGGPAAKPGK
;
A
#
# COMPACT_ATOMS: atom_id res chain seq x y z
N MET A 1 14.25 -32.43 -19.02
CA MET A 1 14.76 -33.18 -17.84
C MET A 1 15.12 -32.14 -16.78
N LYS A 2 14.27 -31.99 -15.76
CA LYS A 2 14.54 -32.34 -14.36
C LYS A 2 15.73 -31.59 -13.75
N TYR A 3 15.47 -30.52 -12.98
CA TYR A 3 16.06 -30.30 -11.65
C TYR A 3 15.09 -29.42 -10.83
N PHE A 4 14.17 -30.10 -10.15
CA PHE A 4 13.44 -29.62 -8.98
C PHE A 4 14.14 -30.26 -7.76
N ARG A 5 14.17 -29.54 -6.63
CA ARG A 5 14.57 -29.98 -5.26
C ARG A 5 16.00 -29.65 -4.82
N LEU A 6 16.14 -28.54 -4.08
CA LEU A 6 17.13 -28.38 -2.99
C LEU A 6 16.65 -27.25 -2.04
N LEU A 7 15.55 -27.52 -1.34
CA LEU A 7 15.11 -26.77 -0.16
C LEU A 7 14.61 -27.83 0.82
N PRO A 8 15.49 -28.28 1.74
CA PRO A 8 15.22 -28.01 3.16
C PRO A 8 16.47 -27.76 4.04
N ALA A 9 17.70 -27.71 3.49
CA ALA A 9 18.91 -27.75 4.33
C ALA A 9 19.38 -26.39 4.90
N VAL A 10 18.86 -25.26 4.42
CA VAL A 10 19.26 -23.91 4.92
C VAL A 10 18.33 -23.40 6.03
N MET A 11 17.19 -24.06 6.24
CA MET A 11 16.16 -23.70 7.24
C MET A 11 16.32 -24.49 8.55
N VAL A 12 17.57 -24.75 8.96
CA VAL A 12 17.89 -25.33 10.29
C VAL A 12 19.05 -24.57 10.96
N VAL A 13 19.84 -23.80 10.22
CA VAL A 13 21.02 -23.09 10.78
C VAL A 13 20.66 -21.71 11.35
N SER A 14 19.54 -21.09 10.94
CA SER A 14 19.13 -19.77 11.43
C SER A 14 18.36 -19.78 12.75
N LEU A 15 18.00 -20.96 13.29
CA LEU A 15 17.19 -21.10 14.52
C LEU A 15 18.02 -21.28 15.80
N ALA A 16 19.34 -21.02 15.75
CA ALA A 16 20.27 -21.35 16.83
C ALA A 16 21.07 -20.17 17.41
N LEU A 17 20.69 -18.91 17.17
CA LEU A 17 21.39 -17.75 17.78
C LEU A 17 20.47 -16.58 18.15
N LEU A 18 19.55 -16.77 19.10
CA LEU A 18 19.14 -15.67 19.98
C LEU A 18 18.49 -16.18 21.28
N GLY A 19 19.32 -16.43 22.29
CA GLY A 19 18.85 -16.76 23.63
C GLY A 19 19.81 -16.21 24.67
N LEU A 20 19.58 -14.97 25.12
CA LEU A 20 20.12 -14.50 26.40
C LEU A 20 19.39 -13.25 26.94
N LYS A 21 18.73 -13.47 28.09
CA LYS A 21 18.42 -12.54 29.21
C LYS A 21 17.37 -11.41 29.03
N GLY A 22 16.26 -11.55 29.76
CA GLY A 22 15.36 -10.45 30.08
C GLY A 22 14.04 -10.81 30.76
N GLU A 23 14.00 -11.78 31.68
CA GLU A 23 12.83 -12.01 32.55
C GLU A 23 13.03 -11.28 33.88
N GLY A 24 12.04 -10.47 34.27
CA GLY A 24 11.90 -9.95 35.63
C GLY A 24 11.84 -8.43 35.76
N LEU A 25 10.87 -7.77 35.13
CA LEU A 25 10.44 -6.42 35.60
C LEU A 25 9.04 -6.03 35.11
N VAL A 26 8.04 -6.89 35.23
CA VAL A 26 6.63 -6.50 34.98
C VAL A 26 5.71 -7.15 36.01
N ARG A 27 5.89 -6.81 37.29
CA ARG A 27 4.91 -7.15 38.34
C ARG A 27 4.99 -6.25 39.57
N SER A 28 4.79 -4.95 39.40
CA SER A 28 4.41 -4.04 40.50
C SER A 28 3.99 -2.67 39.95
N ALA A 29 2.76 -2.53 39.45
CA ALA A 29 2.23 -1.22 39.08
C ALA A 29 0.69 -1.12 39.10
N TRP A 30 -0.02 -1.99 39.82
CA TRP A 30 -1.49 -1.90 39.94
C TRP A 30 -1.96 -2.29 41.34
N ALA A 31 -1.71 -1.41 42.30
CA ALA A 31 -2.42 -1.37 43.58
C ALA A 31 -2.10 -0.03 44.25
N GLU A 32 -2.82 1.03 43.92
CA GLU A 32 -3.15 2.12 44.86
C GLU A 32 -4.18 3.02 44.17
N GLY A 33 -5.45 2.78 44.44
CA GLY A 33 -6.53 3.46 43.74
C GLY A 33 -7.86 3.34 44.47
N GLN A 34 -7.88 3.64 45.77
CA GLN A 34 -9.12 3.91 46.49
C GLN A 34 -8.83 4.57 47.85
N LYS A 35 -9.22 5.84 48.00
CA LYS A 35 -9.55 6.41 49.31
C LYS A 35 -10.69 7.41 49.16
N PRO A 36 -11.85 7.18 49.80
CA PRO A 36 -12.97 8.11 49.78
C PRO A 36 -12.81 9.18 50.87
N ALA A 37 -13.50 10.30 50.63
CA ALA A 37 -13.60 11.47 51.51
C ALA A 37 -14.79 11.38 52.49
N GLY A 38 -14.69 12.12 53.60
CA GLY A 38 -15.71 12.36 54.64
C GLY A 38 -15.34 11.69 55.97
N SER A 39 -15.46 12.30 57.16
CA SER A 39 -15.91 13.61 57.63
C SER A 39 -15.54 13.70 59.13
N ASP A 40 -15.52 14.92 59.67
CA ASP A 40 -15.59 15.26 61.10
C ASP A 40 -14.47 14.82 62.05
N GLN A 41 -13.63 15.79 62.40
CA GLN A 41 -13.46 16.11 63.83
C GLN A 41 -13.15 17.60 64.01
N LEU A 42 -14.13 18.28 64.59
CA LEU A 42 -14.08 19.66 65.04
C LEU A 42 -13.45 19.72 66.44
N ALA A 43 -12.61 20.74 66.63
CA ALA A 43 -12.32 21.47 67.86
C ALA A 43 -11.51 20.77 68.99
N LYS A 44 -10.25 21.20 69.14
CA LYS A 44 -9.80 22.19 70.14
C LYS A 44 -8.27 22.26 70.14
N ASP A 45 -7.70 23.41 69.80
CA ASP A 45 -7.27 24.37 70.81
C ASP A 45 -6.55 25.58 70.18
N THR A 46 -7.02 26.76 70.60
CA THR A 46 -6.33 28.06 70.76
C THR A 46 -5.30 28.54 69.71
N ALA A 47 -5.66 29.65 69.07
CA ALA A 47 -4.76 30.62 68.46
C ALA A 47 -3.80 31.26 69.51
N PRO A 48 -2.70 31.89 69.05
CA PRO A 48 -2.78 33.31 68.69
C PRO A 48 -2.37 33.51 67.22
N LEU A 49 -3.17 34.22 66.42
CA LEU A 49 -3.11 35.67 66.24
C LEU A 49 -1.71 36.15 65.82
N ALA A 50 -1.64 36.46 64.52
CA ALA A 50 -0.85 37.51 63.91
C ALA A 50 0.66 37.54 64.20
N SER A 51 1.42 37.05 63.23
CA SER A 51 2.72 37.64 62.91
C SER A 51 2.60 38.33 61.56
N ASP A 52 2.59 39.66 61.61
CA ASP A 52 2.77 40.58 60.48
C ASP A 52 4.08 40.23 59.72
N PRO A 53 4.13 40.34 58.37
CA PRO A 53 5.27 39.91 57.57
C PRO A 53 6.32 41.02 57.54
N ALA A 54 7.17 41.07 58.56
CA ALA A 54 8.35 41.93 58.57
C ALA A 54 9.45 41.31 59.46
N ALA A 55 9.89 40.12 59.08
CA ALA A 55 11.18 39.60 59.48
C ALA A 55 11.95 39.30 58.19
N GLU A 56 12.60 40.32 57.65
CA GLU A 56 13.65 40.16 56.65
C GLU A 56 14.77 39.34 57.29
N ASN A 57 14.64 38.01 57.17
CA ASN A 57 15.74 37.10 57.39
C ASN A 57 16.52 37.06 56.08
N PRO A 58 17.77 37.57 56.01
CA PRO A 58 18.57 37.58 54.78
C PRO A 58 18.79 36.16 54.22
N ASP A 59 18.66 35.14 55.07
CA ASP A 59 18.76 33.73 54.68
C ASP A 59 17.54 33.22 53.89
N SER A 60 16.35 33.82 54.06
CA SER A 60 15.13 33.44 53.33
C SER A 60 15.10 33.98 51.90
N GLU A 61 15.67 35.17 51.65
CA GLU A 61 15.80 35.72 50.30
C GLU A 61 16.76 34.90 49.45
N SER A 62 17.88 34.45 50.05
CA SER A 62 18.85 33.57 49.38
C SER A 62 18.26 32.21 48.97
N ALA A 63 17.39 31.62 49.80
CA ALA A 63 16.72 30.36 49.47
C ALA A 63 15.77 30.50 48.26
N ALA A 64 15.02 31.61 48.19
CA ALA A 64 14.12 31.89 47.07
C ALA A 64 14.89 32.13 45.75
N GLU A 65 16.03 32.81 45.81
CA GLU A 65 16.91 32.99 44.64
C GLU A 65 17.46 31.66 44.12
N VAL A 66 17.91 30.78 45.01
CA VAL A 66 18.40 29.44 44.65
C VAL A 66 17.31 28.60 43.99
N ASP A 67 16.07 28.68 44.49
CA ASP A 67 14.93 27.97 43.89
C ASP A 67 14.59 28.46 42.49
N VAL A 68 14.66 29.78 42.25
CA VAL A 68 14.45 30.37 40.91
C VAL A 68 15.54 29.91 39.94
N VAL A 69 16.81 29.91 40.36
CA VAL A 69 17.94 29.44 39.53
C VAL A 69 17.79 27.94 39.20
N ASN A 70 17.36 27.13 40.17
CA ASN A 70 17.09 25.72 39.96
C ASN A 70 15.91 25.50 39.00
N ALA A 71 14.84 26.29 39.12
CA ALA A 71 13.69 26.22 38.21
C ALA A 71 14.07 26.61 36.78
N MET A 72 14.91 27.63 36.60
CA MET A 72 15.41 28.04 35.27
C MET A 72 16.32 26.99 34.65
N THR A 73 17.22 26.38 35.44
CA THR A 73 18.08 25.29 34.98
C THR A 73 17.27 24.07 34.56
N LYS A 74 16.27 23.66 35.36
CA LYS A 74 15.33 22.57 35.02
C LYS A 74 14.56 22.88 33.73
N ARG A 75 14.07 24.10 33.56
CA ARG A 75 13.36 24.52 32.35
C ARG A 75 14.26 24.49 31.13
N ARG A 76 15.52 24.93 31.25
CA ARG A 76 16.51 24.86 30.16
C ARG A 76 16.74 23.43 29.72
N HIS A 77 17.03 22.51 30.65
CA HIS A 77 17.19 21.10 30.31
C HIS A 77 15.94 20.49 29.66
N ALA A 78 14.74 20.87 30.10
CA ALA A 78 13.50 20.42 29.48
C ALA A 78 13.33 20.93 28.03
N LEU A 79 13.76 22.17 27.76
CA LEU A 79 13.76 22.73 26.42
C LEU A 79 14.82 22.07 25.53
N ASP A 80 16.05 21.90 26.02
CA ASP A 80 17.14 21.25 25.29
C ASP A 80 16.75 19.82 24.88
N ASN A 81 16.11 19.07 25.79
CA ASN A 81 15.61 17.72 25.49
C ASN A 81 14.51 17.72 24.43
N ARG A 82 13.62 18.73 24.44
CA ARG A 82 12.56 18.86 23.44
C ARG A 82 13.13 19.25 22.08
N GLU A 83 14.12 20.13 22.05
CA GLU A 83 14.80 20.54 20.82
C GLU A 83 15.51 19.34 20.19
N ALA A 84 16.22 18.54 20.97
CA ALA A 84 16.83 17.29 20.49
C ALA A 84 15.82 16.27 19.93
N ASP A 85 14.65 16.13 20.56
CA ASP A 85 13.57 15.26 20.06
C ASP A 85 12.96 15.80 18.75
N ILE A 86 12.77 17.11 18.63
CA ILE A 86 12.30 17.75 17.40
C ILE A 86 13.32 17.56 16.28
N ASP A 87 14.62 17.79 16.54
CA ASP A 87 15.69 17.62 15.56
C ASP A 87 15.77 16.17 15.07
N MET A 88 15.64 15.20 15.98
CA MET A 88 15.60 13.79 15.61
C MET A 88 14.42 13.48 14.68
N ARG A 89 13.22 13.99 15.00
CA ARG A 89 12.03 13.81 14.18
C ARG A 89 12.17 14.47 12.81
N ASP A 90 12.72 15.68 12.77
CA ASP A 90 12.95 16.43 11.54
C ASP A 90 13.93 15.69 10.61
N GLN A 91 15.00 15.11 11.16
CA GLN A 91 15.92 14.27 10.37
C GLN A 91 15.24 13.02 9.79
N VAL A 92 14.39 12.34 10.58
CA VAL A 92 13.62 11.19 10.10
C VAL A 92 12.62 11.59 9.01
N LEU A 93 11.93 12.73 9.18
CA LEU A 93 11.00 13.25 8.18
C LEU A 93 11.70 13.62 6.89
N LYS A 94 12.82 14.34 6.94
CA LYS A 94 13.64 14.69 5.77
C LYS A 94 14.11 13.45 5.01
N ALA A 95 14.55 12.42 5.72
CA ALA A 95 14.93 11.15 5.10
C ALA A 95 13.73 10.43 4.45
N ALA A 96 12.56 10.50 5.07
CA ALA A 96 11.33 9.95 4.51
C ALA A 96 10.87 10.70 3.26
N GLU A 97 10.88 12.04 3.28
CA GLU A 97 10.59 12.92 2.14
C GLU A 97 11.52 12.62 0.97
N ALA A 98 12.83 12.61 1.19
CA ALA A 98 13.81 12.27 0.16
C ALA A 98 13.56 10.88 -0.45
N ARG A 99 13.14 9.90 0.36
CA ARG A 99 12.79 8.55 -0.13
C ARG A 99 11.51 8.56 -0.96
N VAL A 100 10.52 9.37 -0.60
CA VAL A 100 9.27 9.53 -1.37
C VAL A 100 9.57 10.22 -2.70
N ASP A 101 10.35 11.30 -2.70
CA ASP A 101 10.73 12.02 -3.92
C ASP A 101 11.52 11.13 -4.87
N ALA A 102 12.46 10.33 -4.36
CA ALA A 102 13.20 9.35 -5.17
C ALA A 102 12.26 8.31 -5.81
N LYS A 103 11.24 7.84 -5.06
CA LYS A 103 10.23 6.92 -5.61
C LYS A 103 9.38 7.58 -6.68
N ILE A 104 8.94 8.83 -6.46
CA ILE A 104 8.17 9.59 -7.44
C ILE A 104 8.98 9.80 -8.72
N ALA A 105 10.26 10.17 -8.60
CA ALA A 105 11.15 10.32 -9.75
C ALA A 105 11.31 9.01 -10.53
N THR A 106 11.49 7.89 -9.82
CA THR A 106 11.59 6.56 -10.44
C THR A 106 10.29 6.19 -11.18
N LEU A 107 9.13 6.42 -10.58
CA LEU A 107 7.84 6.13 -11.21
C LEU A 107 7.61 6.99 -12.46
N LYS A 108 7.95 8.28 -12.40
CA LYS A 108 7.89 9.17 -13.57
C LYS A 108 8.80 8.68 -14.68
N GLN A 109 10.04 8.33 -14.36
CA GLN A 109 10.97 7.77 -15.34
C GLN A 109 10.42 6.49 -15.99
N MET A 110 9.83 5.59 -15.21
CA MET A 110 9.21 4.37 -15.75
C MET A 110 8.00 4.68 -16.63
N GLN A 111 7.17 5.66 -16.23
CA GLN A 111 6.03 6.12 -17.03
C GLN A 111 6.51 6.70 -18.37
N ASP A 112 7.53 7.54 -18.35
CA ASP A 112 8.09 8.16 -19.55
C ASP A 112 8.74 7.13 -20.48
N GLN A 113 9.45 6.15 -19.91
CA GLN A 113 9.99 5.01 -20.66
C GLN A 113 8.88 4.18 -21.31
N MET A 114 7.81 3.85 -20.57
CA MET A 114 6.66 3.11 -21.09
C MET A 114 5.94 3.89 -22.20
N ALA A 115 5.70 5.19 -22.00
CA ALA A 115 5.09 6.06 -23.01
C ALA A 115 5.95 6.12 -24.28
N THR A 116 7.27 6.25 -24.12
CA THR A 116 8.23 6.24 -25.23
C THR A 116 8.19 4.89 -25.97
N LEU A 117 8.27 3.77 -25.27
CA LEU A 117 8.22 2.44 -25.89
C LEU A 117 6.89 2.19 -26.60
N LEU A 118 5.77 2.61 -26.00
CA LEU A 118 4.45 2.46 -26.61
C LEU A 118 4.34 3.30 -27.89
N SER A 119 4.76 4.57 -27.85
CA SER A 119 4.76 5.42 -29.04
C SER A 119 5.68 4.90 -30.15
N GLN A 120 6.87 4.38 -29.81
CA GLN A 120 7.77 3.75 -30.78
C GLN A 120 7.13 2.53 -31.42
N ARG A 121 6.54 1.65 -30.61
CA ARG A 121 5.84 0.45 -31.08
C ARG A 121 4.66 0.81 -31.97
N ASP A 122 3.85 1.79 -31.58
CA ASP A 122 2.70 2.23 -32.38
C ASP A 122 3.14 2.85 -33.71
N ALA A 123 4.22 3.64 -33.71
CA ALA A 123 4.82 4.18 -34.93
C ALA A 123 5.37 3.09 -35.86
N GLU A 124 6.05 2.07 -35.32
CA GLU A 124 6.53 0.93 -36.10
C GLU A 124 5.38 0.12 -36.68
N GLN A 125 4.34 -0.15 -35.89
CA GLN A 125 3.15 -0.83 -36.38
C GLN A 125 2.44 -0.04 -37.47
N GLN A 126 2.32 1.27 -37.30
CA GLN A 126 1.71 2.12 -38.32
C GLN A 126 2.53 2.14 -39.61
N LYS A 127 3.86 2.14 -39.53
CA LYS A 127 4.74 1.99 -40.70
C LYS A 127 4.57 0.64 -41.39
N GLN A 128 4.51 -0.46 -40.63
CA GLN A 128 4.29 -1.80 -41.18
C GLN A 128 2.94 -1.90 -41.88
N VAL A 129 1.86 -1.44 -41.24
CA VAL A 129 0.51 -1.41 -41.83
C VAL A 129 0.50 -0.52 -43.07
N ALA A 130 1.08 0.68 -43.02
CA ALA A 130 1.14 1.58 -44.17
C ALA A 130 1.91 0.95 -45.36
N SER A 131 2.97 0.19 -45.10
CA SER A 131 3.68 -0.56 -46.14
C SER A 131 2.80 -1.64 -46.76
N LEU A 132 2.05 -2.39 -45.95
CA LEU A 132 1.11 -3.40 -46.44
C LEU A 132 0.01 -2.75 -47.29
N VAL A 133 -0.59 -1.67 -46.80
CA VAL A 133 -1.61 -0.89 -47.52
C VAL A 133 -1.07 -0.41 -48.86
N LYS A 134 0.17 0.11 -48.90
CA LYS A 134 0.80 0.55 -50.16
C LYS A 134 0.90 -0.60 -51.15
N THR A 135 1.41 -1.76 -50.73
CA THR A 135 1.55 -2.95 -51.60
C THR A 135 0.21 -3.42 -52.13
N TYR A 136 -0.81 -3.54 -51.26
CA TYR A 136 -2.14 -4.02 -51.65
C TYR A 136 -2.96 -2.98 -52.43
N SER A 137 -2.70 -1.69 -52.25
CA SER A 137 -3.35 -0.63 -53.03
C SER A 137 -2.79 -0.50 -54.45
N ALA A 138 -1.57 -0.95 -54.70
CA ALA A 138 -0.93 -0.89 -56.01
C ALA A 138 -1.31 -2.07 -56.93
N MET A 139 -1.95 -3.11 -56.40
CA MET A 139 -2.39 -4.28 -57.17
C MET A 139 -3.85 -4.15 -57.62
N LYS A 140 -4.27 -5.03 -58.54
CA LYS A 140 -5.66 -5.04 -59.03
C LYS A 140 -6.62 -5.45 -57.89
N PRO A 141 -7.80 -4.81 -57.77
CA PRO A 141 -8.76 -5.11 -56.69
C PRO A 141 -9.15 -6.59 -56.59
N LYS A 142 -9.27 -7.29 -57.72
CA LYS A 142 -9.60 -8.72 -57.78
C LYS A 142 -8.48 -9.61 -57.22
N ASP A 143 -7.22 -9.25 -57.44
CA ASP A 143 -6.07 -10.00 -56.93
C ASP A 143 -5.89 -9.76 -55.43
N ALA A 144 -6.07 -8.52 -54.97
CA ALA A 144 -6.08 -8.18 -53.55
C ALA A 144 -7.19 -8.93 -52.79
N ALA A 145 -8.41 -8.96 -53.33
CA ALA A 145 -9.55 -9.66 -52.74
C ALA A 145 -9.28 -11.17 -52.56
N ARG A 146 -8.62 -11.80 -53.54
CA ARG A 146 -8.24 -13.22 -53.44
C ARG A 146 -7.29 -13.50 -52.27
N ILE A 147 -6.36 -12.58 -51.99
CA ILE A 147 -5.45 -12.69 -50.85
C ILE A 147 -6.19 -12.41 -49.55
N PHE A 148 -7.04 -11.38 -49.51
CA PHE A 148 -7.80 -10.98 -48.33
C PHE A 148 -8.75 -12.09 -47.85
N ASN A 149 -9.36 -12.86 -48.76
CA ASN A 149 -10.22 -14.00 -48.40
C ASN A 149 -9.51 -15.10 -47.61
N ASN A 150 -8.17 -15.18 -47.68
CA ASN A 150 -7.36 -16.19 -46.98
C ASN A 150 -6.54 -15.61 -45.82
N LEU A 151 -6.64 -14.30 -45.57
CA LEU A 151 -5.81 -13.61 -44.59
C LEU A 151 -6.47 -13.69 -43.20
N PRO A 152 -5.71 -13.88 -42.11
CA PRO A 152 -6.27 -13.87 -40.77
C PRO A 152 -6.76 -12.48 -40.36
N ASP A 153 -7.83 -12.46 -39.56
CA ASP A 153 -8.47 -11.24 -39.05
C ASP A 153 -7.50 -10.27 -38.36
N GLY A 154 -6.44 -10.80 -37.73
CA GLY A 154 -5.43 -10.01 -37.03
C GLY A 154 -4.63 -9.05 -37.92
N VAL A 155 -4.51 -9.35 -39.22
CA VAL A 155 -3.81 -8.49 -40.21
C VAL A 155 -4.82 -7.82 -41.13
N LEU A 156 -5.90 -8.53 -41.49
CA LEU A 156 -6.92 -8.04 -42.40
C LEU A 156 -7.66 -6.80 -41.86
N VAL A 157 -8.06 -6.80 -40.58
CA VAL A 157 -8.81 -5.68 -40.00
C VAL A 157 -7.96 -4.41 -39.88
N PRO A 158 -6.72 -4.42 -39.34
CA PRO A 158 -5.88 -3.23 -39.28
C PRO A 158 -5.54 -2.64 -40.66
N VAL A 159 -5.27 -3.50 -41.65
CA VAL A 159 -4.95 -3.06 -43.02
C VAL A 159 -6.17 -2.43 -43.67
N ALA A 160 -7.35 -3.06 -43.57
CA ALA A 160 -8.60 -2.51 -44.11
C ALA A 160 -8.98 -1.18 -43.45
N GLN A 161 -8.73 -1.02 -42.14
CA GLN A 161 -9.02 0.22 -41.40
C GLN A 161 -8.16 1.41 -41.85
N GLN A 162 -6.91 1.15 -42.24
CA GLN A 162 -5.99 2.19 -42.72
C GLN A 162 -6.13 2.50 -44.22
N MET A 163 -6.88 1.68 -44.97
CA MET A 163 -7.13 1.89 -46.39
C MET A 163 -8.13 3.01 -46.66
N LYS A 164 -7.94 3.70 -47.79
CA LYS A 164 -8.94 4.66 -48.30
C LYS A 164 -10.18 3.92 -48.77
N SER A 165 -11.36 4.48 -48.51
CA SER A 165 -12.66 3.91 -48.91
C SER A 165 -12.73 3.61 -50.41
N ASP A 166 -12.17 4.49 -51.25
CA ASP A 166 -12.21 4.35 -52.71
C ASP A 166 -11.46 3.11 -53.23
N ILE A 167 -10.41 2.69 -52.52
CA ILE A 167 -9.63 1.50 -52.86
C ILE A 167 -10.24 0.25 -52.21
N LEU A 168 -10.78 0.39 -50.99
CA LEU A 168 -11.35 -0.73 -50.24
C LEU A 168 -12.68 -1.21 -50.85
N ALA A 169 -13.53 -0.31 -51.33
CA ALA A 169 -14.84 -0.65 -51.91
C ALA A 169 -14.76 -1.67 -53.07
N PRO A 170 -13.94 -1.49 -54.12
CA PRO A 170 -13.83 -2.48 -55.19
C PRO A 170 -13.17 -3.79 -54.75
N ILE A 171 -12.36 -3.78 -53.68
CA ILE A 171 -11.78 -5.00 -53.10
C ILE A 171 -12.86 -5.79 -52.36
N LEU A 172 -13.67 -5.13 -51.53
CA LEU A 172 -14.82 -5.75 -50.85
C LEU A 172 -15.81 -6.35 -51.85
N ALA A 173 -16.08 -5.66 -52.97
CA ALA A 173 -16.96 -6.16 -54.02
C ALA A 173 -16.42 -7.42 -54.74
N ALA A 174 -15.11 -7.61 -54.77
CA ALA A 174 -14.45 -8.77 -55.36
C ALA A 174 -14.15 -9.90 -54.35
N MET A 175 -14.45 -9.70 -53.05
CA MET A 175 -14.30 -10.70 -52.00
C MET A 175 -15.49 -11.66 -51.96
N THR A 176 -15.35 -12.76 -51.22
CA THR A 176 -16.49 -13.64 -50.91
C THR A 176 -17.43 -12.95 -49.93
N ALA A 177 -18.75 -13.12 -50.10
CA ALA A 177 -19.76 -12.47 -49.27
C ALA A 177 -19.56 -12.69 -47.75
N ASP A 178 -19.22 -13.92 -47.33
CA ASP A 178 -18.96 -14.25 -45.92
C ASP A 178 -17.81 -13.42 -45.32
N ASN A 179 -16.65 -13.39 -46.00
CA ASN A 179 -15.50 -12.61 -45.53
C ASN A 179 -15.76 -11.10 -45.53
N ALA A 180 -16.48 -10.57 -46.53
CA ALA A 180 -16.82 -9.15 -46.59
C ALA A 180 -17.76 -8.73 -45.45
N GLN A 181 -18.76 -9.58 -45.12
CA GLN A 181 -19.64 -9.38 -43.98
C GLN A 181 -18.85 -9.40 -42.67
N ARG A 182 -18.02 -10.43 -42.46
CA ARG A 182 -17.19 -10.57 -41.25
C ARG A 182 -16.24 -9.39 -41.04
N LEU A 183 -15.62 -8.89 -42.11
CA LEU A 183 -14.76 -7.70 -42.05
C LEU A 183 -15.56 -6.46 -41.62
N THR A 184 -16.73 -6.26 -42.19
CA THR A 184 -17.60 -5.12 -41.88
C THR A 184 -18.10 -5.16 -40.43
N GLU A 185 -18.52 -6.33 -39.95
CA GLU A 185 -18.91 -6.53 -38.54
C GLU A 185 -17.77 -6.22 -37.57
N LYS A 186 -16.55 -6.68 -37.89
CA LYS A 186 -15.36 -6.40 -37.07
C LYS A 186 -14.99 -4.94 -37.06
N LEU A 187 -15.03 -4.25 -38.20
CA LEU A 187 -14.80 -2.80 -38.26
C LEU A 187 -15.87 -2.06 -37.44
N ALA A 188 -17.14 -2.39 -37.60
CA ALA A 188 -18.24 -1.79 -36.84
C ALA A 188 -18.12 -2.03 -35.33
N SER A 189 -17.69 -3.23 -34.90
CA SER A 189 -17.49 -3.56 -33.48
C SER A 189 -16.40 -2.70 -32.82
N ARG A 190 -15.35 -2.34 -33.56
CA ARG A 190 -14.28 -1.45 -33.06
C ARG A 190 -14.72 0.00 -32.93
N LEU A 191 -15.65 0.45 -33.78
CA LEU A 191 -16.23 1.79 -33.67
C LEU A 191 -17.10 1.95 -32.42
N LYS A 192 -17.63 0.85 -31.86
CA LYS A 192 -18.51 0.88 -30.68
C LYS A 192 -17.81 1.07 -29.32
N LEU A 193 -16.49 1.29 -29.33
CA LEU A 193 -15.59 1.45 -28.18
C LEU A 193 -15.54 0.23 -27.23
N PRO A 194 -14.35 -0.09 -26.68
CA PRO A 194 -14.25 -0.96 -25.52
C PRO A 194 -14.80 -0.21 -24.31
N GLU A 195 -15.60 -0.89 -23.50
CA GLU A 195 -16.08 -0.42 -22.20
C GLU A 195 -14.91 -0.35 -21.20
N THR A 196 -13.99 0.60 -21.40
CA THR A 196 -12.87 0.88 -20.49
C THR A 196 -13.28 1.60 -19.21
N ALA A 197 -14.57 1.61 -18.88
CA ALA A 197 -15.06 2.05 -17.58
C ALA A 197 -14.90 1.00 -16.48
N GLN A 198 -14.59 -0.27 -16.81
CA GLN A 198 -14.43 -1.32 -15.81
C GLN A 198 -12.96 -1.68 -15.59
N ALA A 199 -12.51 -1.40 -14.36
CA ALA A 199 -11.32 -1.91 -13.69
C ALA A 199 -9.96 -1.25 -14.01
N VAL A 200 -9.88 0.08 -13.82
CA VAL A 200 -8.77 0.63 -13.01
C VAL A 200 -9.37 1.09 -11.68
N THR A 201 -9.90 0.16 -10.91
CA THR A 201 -10.00 0.35 -9.46
C THR A 201 -8.57 0.17 -8.93
N PRO A 202 -7.89 1.21 -8.43
CA PRO A 202 -6.64 0.99 -7.72
C PRO A 202 -6.94 0.04 -6.56
N ALA A 203 -6.27 -1.10 -6.54
CA ALA A 203 -6.33 -2.03 -5.42
C ALA A 203 -6.14 -1.22 -4.13
N PRO A 204 -7.00 -1.37 -3.11
CA PRO A 204 -6.81 -0.66 -1.86
C PRO A 204 -5.45 -1.06 -1.30
N ALA A 205 -4.60 -0.07 -1.05
CA ALA A 205 -3.32 -0.29 -0.40
C ALA A 205 -3.54 -1.15 0.87
N PRO A 206 -2.72 -2.19 1.11
CA PRO A 206 -2.86 -2.98 2.31
C PRO A 206 -2.63 -2.07 3.51
N LEU A 207 -3.70 -1.79 4.26
CA LEU A 207 -3.62 -1.17 5.56
C LEU A 207 -2.66 -2.00 6.44
N PRO A 208 -1.81 -1.37 7.26
CA PRO A 208 -0.96 -2.10 8.19
C PRO A 208 -1.85 -2.86 9.19
N GLN A 209 -1.90 -4.19 9.05
CA GLN A 209 -2.54 -5.06 10.03
C GLN A 209 -1.67 -5.11 11.29
N GLY A 210 -2.27 -4.81 12.45
CA GLY A 210 -1.66 -5.15 13.74
C GLY A 210 -1.97 -4.19 14.89
N LEU A 211 -3.23 -4.00 15.26
CA LEU A 211 -3.57 -3.84 16.69
C LEU A 211 -4.20 -5.16 17.15
N PRO A 212 -3.63 -5.88 18.13
CA PRO A 212 -4.26 -7.08 18.67
C PRO A 212 -5.44 -6.66 19.57
N ALA A 213 -6.66 -6.81 19.06
CA ALA A 213 -7.88 -6.87 19.86
C ALA A 213 -8.24 -8.33 20.10
N GLY A 214 -8.48 -8.70 21.37
CA GLY A 214 -9.25 -9.90 21.73
C GLY A 214 -8.50 -10.94 22.55
N ALA A 215 -8.64 -10.83 23.87
CA ALA A 215 -8.40 -11.93 24.80
C ALA A 215 -9.37 -13.12 24.53
N PRO A 216 -8.96 -14.37 24.81
CA PRO A 216 -9.75 -15.56 24.52
C PRO A 216 -10.89 -15.76 25.53
N GLY A 217 -12.06 -16.09 25.01
CA GLY A 217 -13.21 -16.53 25.80
C GLY A 217 -12.91 -17.87 26.48
N ALA A 218 -13.01 -17.88 27.81
CA ALA A 218 -13.09 -19.09 28.61
C ALA A 218 -14.57 -19.45 28.81
N ALA A 219 -15.01 -20.55 28.22
CA ALA A 219 -16.24 -21.25 28.60
C ALA A 219 -15.85 -22.64 29.14
N PRO A 220 -16.32 -23.05 30.32
CA PRO A 220 -15.90 -24.31 30.93
C PRO A 220 -16.63 -25.50 30.34
N ALA A 221 -15.90 -26.62 30.32
CA ALA A 221 -16.30 -27.94 29.84
C ALA A 221 -17.49 -28.54 30.62
N GLY A 222 -18.46 -29.11 29.90
CA GLY A 222 -19.42 -30.08 30.40
C GLY A 222 -19.01 -31.52 30.01
N PRO A 223 -19.30 -32.54 30.84
CA PRO A 223 -18.73 -33.89 30.68
C PRO A 223 -19.43 -34.75 29.62
N GLN A 224 -18.61 -35.58 28.95
CA GLN A 224 -18.96 -36.61 27.98
C GLN A 224 -19.80 -37.76 28.60
N GLN A 225 -20.88 -38.11 27.91
CA GLN A 225 -21.49 -39.46 27.85
C GLN A 225 -21.87 -39.62 26.36
N GLY A 226 -21.58 -40.68 25.60
CA GLY A 226 -21.45 -42.10 25.88
C GLY A 226 -22.28 -42.80 24.80
N GLY A 227 -21.65 -43.32 23.73
CA GLY A 227 -22.35 -43.96 22.61
C GLY A 227 -21.50 -45.07 21.98
N PRO A 228 -21.94 -46.34 21.98
CA PRO A 228 -21.10 -47.47 21.61
C PRO A 228 -21.12 -47.79 20.12
N ALA A 229 -19.97 -48.26 19.65
CA ALA A 229 -19.81 -48.93 18.36
C ALA A 229 -20.25 -50.40 18.46
N ALA A 230 -20.99 -50.90 17.46
CA ALA A 230 -21.03 -52.32 17.13
C ALA A 230 -21.34 -52.54 15.65
N LYS A 231 -20.43 -53.27 14.99
CA LYS A 231 -20.51 -53.78 13.61
C LYS A 231 -21.51 -54.94 13.53
N PRO A 232 -22.10 -55.26 12.37
CA PRO A 232 -22.58 -56.60 12.11
C PRO A 232 -21.57 -57.35 11.23
N GLY A 233 -21.16 -58.52 11.69
CA GLY A 233 -20.49 -59.54 10.89
C GLY A 233 -21.23 -60.85 11.07
N LYS A 234 -21.96 -61.25 10.03
CA LYS A 234 -22.04 -62.59 9.40
C LYS A 234 -23.20 -62.60 8.42
#